data_AF-A0A815Z2J4-F1
#
_entry.id   AF-A0A815Z2J4-F1
#
_cell.length_a   1.000
_cell.length_b   1.000
_cell.length_c   1.000
_cell.angle_alpha   90.00
_cell.angle_beta   90.00
_cell.angle_gamma   90.00
#
_symmetry.space_group_name_H-M   'P 1'
#
loop_
_entity.id
_entity.type
_entity.pdbx_description
1 polymer ?
#
loop_
_entity_poly.entity_id
_entity_poly.type
_entity_poly.pdbx_seq_one_letter_code
_entity_poly.pdbx_strand_id
1 'polypeptide(L)'
;PWAQFKQLFLSRFRTPEKIESLHDCLRTLRQGDNEPTADYFERLKALMSEIEPQTSIDYIKRKFLQKLQKDIRDKMTLGLTSNLSDLVHKAIEIESNIFRQKIDDKLRDAHEEDNINKKPTTINNLS
;
A
#
# COMPACT_ATOMS: atom_id res chain seq x y z
N PRO A 1 6.64 -39.21 14.30
CA PRO A 1 6.89 -37.96 15.06
C PRO A 1 6.43 -36.73 14.28
N TRP A 2 6.08 -35.63 14.96
CA TRP A 2 5.61 -34.40 14.32
C TRP A 2 6.59 -33.83 13.29
N ALA A 3 7.90 -33.92 13.55
CA ALA A 3 8.94 -33.48 12.62
C ALA A 3 8.92 -34.25 11.29
N GLN A 4 8.71 -35.57 11.33
CA GLN A 4 8.64 -36.41 10.13
C GLN A 4 7.38 -36.12 9.31
N PHE A 5 6.24 -35.89 9.98
CA PHE A 5 5.01 -35.45 9.32
C PHE A 5 5.24 -34.11 8.60
N LYS A 6 5.85 -33.12 9.25
CA LYS A 6 6.15 -31.81 8.62
C LYS A 6 7.02 -31.98 7.39
N GLN A 7 8.06 -32.81 7.44
CA GLN A 7 8.94 -33.04 6.29
C GLN A 7 8.18 -33.65 5.11
N LEU A 8 7.36 -34.69 5.35
CA LEU A 8 6.55 -35.33 4.32
C LEU A 8 5.46 -34.40 3.77
N PHE A 9 4.85 -33.58 4.63
CA PHE A 9 3.86 -32.60 4.22
C PHE A 9 4.49 -31.50 3.36
N LEU A 10 5.61 -30.94 3.78
CA LEU A 10 6.33 -29.91 3.03
C LEU A 10 6.84 -30.47 1.69
N SER A 11 7.43 -31.67 1.65
CA SER A 11 7.88 -32.26 0.38
C SER A 11 6.73 -32.51 -0.61
N ARG A 12 5.54 -32.83 -0.10
CA ARG A 12 4.35 -33.10 -0.95
C ARG A 12 3.64 -31.85 -1.44
N PHE A 13 3.62 -30.78 -0.65
CA PHE A 13 2.79 -29.59 -0.88
C PHE A 13 3.56 -28.29 -1.09
N ARG A 14 4.88 -28.31 -0.95
CA ARG A 14 5.80 -27.18 -1.14
C ARG A 14 6.84 -27.55 -2.20
N THR A 15 6.34 -27.93 -3.37
CA THR A 15 7.18 -28.31 -4.52
C THR A 15 7.96 -27.12 -5.05
N PRO A 16 9.09 -27.33 -5.75
CA PRO A 16 9.86 -26.25 -6.37
C PRO A 16 9.02 -25.34 -7.27
N GLU A 17 8.12 -25.92 -8.06
CA GLU A 17 7.24 -25.19 -8.99
C GLU A 17 6.27 -24.27 -8.24
N LYS A 18 5.75 -24.73 -7.09
CA LYS A 18 4.89 -23.90 -6.25
C LYS A 18 5.68 -22.74 -5.64
N ILE A 19 6.90 -22.99 -5.16
CA ILE A 19 7.76 -21.94 -4.61
C ILE A 19 8.13 -20.91 -5.69
N GLU A 20 8.44 -21.35 -6.90
CA GLU A 20 8.71 -20.48 -8.04
C GLU A 20 7.49 -19.62 -8.39
N SER A 21 6.29 -20.21 -8.45
CA SER A 21 5.04 -19.47 -8.67
C SER A 21 4.79 -18.42 -7.57
N LEU A 22 5.09 -18.72 -6.30
CA LEU A 22 4.98 -17.75 -5.21
C LEU A 22 6.01 -16.62 -5.37
N HIS A 23 7.24 -16.92 -5.80
CA HIS A 23 8.24 -15.90 -6.11
C HIS A 23 7.81 -14.99 -7.27
N ASP A 24 7.14 -15.55 -8.27
CA ASP A 24 6.58 -14.79 -9.39
C ASP A 24 5.45 -13.85 -8.92
N CYS A 25 4.53 -14.36 -8.10
CA CYS A 25 3.53 -13.54 -7.42
C CYS A 25 4.18 -12.42 -6.61
N LEU A 26 5.28 -12.70 -5.89
CA LEU A 26 5.98 -11.68 -5.10
C LEU A 26 6.65 -10.63 -5.99
N ARG A 27 7.17 -11.04 -7.16
CA ARG A 27 7.82 -10.13 -8.11
C ARG A 27 6.82 -9.15 -8.70
N THR A 28 5.59 -9.58 -8.95
CA THR A 28 4.53 -8.75 -9.53
C THR A 28 3.69 -8.01 -8.48
N LEU A 29 3.73 -8.44 -7.22
CA LEU A 29 3.00 -7.83 -6.11
C LEU A 29 3.29 -6.32 -6.00
N ARG A 30 2.22 -5.52 -6.02
CA ARG A 30 2.17 -4.08 -5.78
C ARG A 30 0.91 -3.77 -4.99
N GLN A 31 0.92 -2.66 -4.26
CA GLN A 31 -0.31 -2.08 -3.70
C GLN A 31 -1.18 -1.59 -4.86
N GLY A 32 -2.44 -2.02 -4.91
CA GLY A 32 -3.41 -1.61 -5.93
C GLY A 32 -3.92 -0.18 -5.69
N ASP A 33 -4.45 0.49 -6.73
CA ASP A 33 -4.79 1.93 -6.70
C ASP A 33 -5.80 2.35 -5.62
N ASN A 34 -6.73 1.46 -5.24
CA ASN A 34 -7.74 1.69 -4.20
C ASN A 34 -7.56 0.74 -3.01
N GLU A 35 -6.40 0.11 -2.90
CA GLU A 35 -6.13 -0.86 -1.86
C GLU A 35 -5.57 -0.18 -0.61
N PRO A 36 -6.21 -0.35 0.57
CA PRO A 36 -5.66 0.12 1.83
C PRO A 36 -4.29 -0.46 2.10
N THR A 37 -3.40 0.37 2.65
CA THR A 37 -2.01 0.00 2.95
C THR A 37 -1.92 -1.21 3.89
N ALA A 38 -2.85 -1.32 4.84
CA ALA A 38 -2.94 -2.45 5.77
C ALA A 38 -3.22 -3.78 5.04
N ASP A 39 -4.19 -3.79 4.12
CA ASP A 39 -4.57 -4.98 3.36
C ASP A 39 -3.42 -5.43 2.43
N TYR A 40 -2.78 -4.46 1.79
CA TYR A 40 -1.58 -4.70 0.99
C TYR A 40 -0.47 -5.35 1.84
N PHE A 41 -0.22 -4.83 3.04
CA PHE A 41 0.79 -5.37 3.94
C PHE A 41 0.48 -6.82 4.36
N GLU A 42 -0.78 -7.14 4.67
CA GLU A 42 -1.18 -8.50 5.04
C GLU A 42 -1.00 -9.48 3.87
N ARG A 43 -1.30 -9.07 2.62
CA ARG A 43 -1.01 -9.91 1.44
C ARG A 43 0.49 -10.15 1.24
N LEU A 44 1.31 -9.11 1.39
CA LEU A 44 2.77 -9.25 1.32
C LEU A 44 3.28 -10.22 2.38
N LYS A 45 2.82 -10.07 3.62
CA LYS A 45 3.23 -10.88 4.77
C LYS A 45 2.82 -12.34 4.61
N ALA A 46 1.59 -12.60 4.17
CA ALA A 46 1.10 -13.94 3.87
C ALA A 46 1.98 -14.62 2.81
N LEU A 47 2.23 -13.92 1.70
CA LEU A 47 3.04 -14.44 0.60
C LEU A 47 4.48 -14.73 1.01
N MET A 48 5.10 -13.85 1.81
CA MET A 48 6.44 -14.06 2.33
C MET A 48 6.52 -15.27 3.26
N SER A 49 5.54 -15.45 4.14
CA SER A 49 5.46 -16.62 5.03
C SER A 49 5.31 -17.93 4.26
N GLU A 50 4.54 -17.90 3.15
CA GLU A 50 4.39 -19.05 2.26
C GLU A 50 5.67 -19.39 1.49
N ILE A 51 6.51 -18.41 1.14
CA ILE A 51 7.80 -18.60 0.46
C ILE A 51 8.87 -19.09 1.42
N GLU A 52 9.04 -18.41 2.55
CA GLU A 52 10.10 -18.66 3.54
C GLU A 52 9.63 -18.17 4.93
N PRO A 53 9.29 -19.08 5.86
CA PRO A 53 8.78 -18.68 7.17
C PRO A 53 9.80 -17.92 8.02
N GLN A 54 11.10 -18.04 7.68
CA GLN A 54 12.21 -17.36 8.35
C GLN A 54 12.71 -16.15 7.55
N THR A 55 11.85 -15.55 6.73
CA THR A 55 12.20 -14.35 5.96
C THR A 55 12.69 -13.24 6.88
N SER A 56 13.86 -12.68 6.57
CA SER A 56 14.41 -11.52 7.29
C SER A 56 13.44 -10.34 7.28
N ILE A 57 13.24 -9.73 8.45
CA ILE A 57 12.41 -8.53 8.62
C ILE A 57 12.88 -7.42 7.66
N ASP A 58 14.18 -7.24 7.47
CA ASP A 58 14.71 -6.20 6.58
C ASP A 58 14.37 -6.47 5.11
N TYR A 59 14.31 -7.74 4.71
CA TYR A 59 13.84 -8.09 3.38
C TYR A 59 12.36 -7.75 3.19
N ILE A 60 11.52 -8.02 4.20
CA ILE A 60 10.10 -7.64 4.18
C ILE A 60 9.94 -6.12 4.12
N LYS A 61 10.67 -5.37 4.96
CA LYS A 61 10.68 -3.89 4.94
C LYS A 61 11.03 -3.34 3.56
N ARG A 62 12.11 -3.84 2.95
CA ARG A 62 12.52 -3.41 1.60
C ARG A 62 11.44 -3.71 0.56
N LYS A 63 10.84 -4.90 0.61
CA LYS A 63 9.80 -5.30 -0.35
C LYS A 63 8.52 -4.49 -0.17
N PHE A 64 8.11 -4.24 1.07
CA PHE A 64 6.99 -3.35 1.40
C PHE A 64 7.19 -1.96 0.77
N LEU A 65 8.33 -1.31 1.06
CA LEU A 65 8.63 0.02 0.51
C LEU A 65 8.69 0.06 -1.03
N GLN A 66 9.34 -0.92 -1.67
CA GLN A 66 9.49 -0.96 -3.13
C GLN A 66 8.15 -1.07 -3.88
N LYS A 67 7.15 -1.66 -3.23
CA LYS A 67 5.90 -2.10 -3.86
C LYS A 67 4.68 -1.33 -3.35
N LEU A 68 4.86 -0.46 -2.36
CA LEU A 68 3.92 0.54 -1.90
C LEU A 68 3.57 1.53 -3.03
N GLN A 69 2.36 2.11 -2.96
CA GLN A 69 1.97 3.17 -3.88
C GLN A 69 2.96 4.34 -3.84
N LYS A 70 3.14 4.98 -5.00
CA LYS A 70 4.17 6.01 -5.19
C LYS A 70 3.93 7.23 -4.31
N ASP A 71 2.71 7.72 -4.22
CA ASP A 71 2.34 8.89 -3.42
C ASP A 71 2.59 8.69 -1.92
N ILE A 72 2.37 7.47 -1.41
CA ILE A 72 2.71 7.09 -0.04
C ILE A 72 4.23 6.96 0.11
N ARG A 73 4.88 6.19 -0.78
CA ARG A 73 6.32 5.92 -0.75
C ARG A 73 7.16 7.18 -0.82
N ASP A 74 6.80 8.12 -1.69
CA ASP A 74 7.55 9.36 -1.90
C ASP A 74 7.48 10.29 -0.67
N LYS A 75 6.45 10.11 0.19
CA LYS A 75 6.29 10.80 1.48
C LYS A 75 6.91 10.04 2.66
N MET A 76 7.36 8.80 2.46
CA MET A 76 8.07 8.05 3.50
C MET A 76 9.46 8.66 3.69
N THR A 77 9.71 9.23 4.87
CA THR A 77 11.07 9.58 5.27
C THR A 77 11.85 8.29 5.54
N LEU A 78 12.92 8.03 4.80
CA LEU A 78 13.78 6.84 4.95
C LEU A 78 14.60 6.83 6.26
N GLY A 79 14.16 7.55 7.29
CA GLY A 79 14.82 7.65 8.58
C GLY A 79 14.31 6.60 9.58
N LEU A 80 15.15 5.61 9.88
CA LEU A 80 15.20 4.86 11.14
C LEU A 80 13.88 4.33 11.73
N THR A 81 12.92 3.85 10.94
CA THR A 81 11.85 3.02 11.52
C THR A 81 12.48 1.72 12.04
N SER A 82 12.63 1.65 13.36
CA SER A 82 13.38 0.59 14.07
C SER A 82 12.84 -0.81 13.73
N ASN A 83 11.51 -0.94 13.60
CA ASN A 83 10.83 -2.20 13.35
C ASN A 83 9.82 -2.10 12.20
N LEU A 84 9.33 -3.25 11.72
CA LEU A 84 8.40 -3.34 10.59
C LEU A 84 7.02 -2.76 10.93
N SER A 85 6.59 -2.86 12.18
CA SER A 85 5.31 -2.34 12.64
C SER A 85 5.26 -0.82 12.50
N ASP A 86 6.27 -0.10 12.98
CA ASP A 86 6.36 1.35 12.87
C ASP A 86 6.32 1.81 11.42
N LEU A 87 7.01 1.06 10.54
CA LEU A 87 7.05 1.35 9.10
C LEU A 87 5.66 1.25 8.46
N VAL A 88 4.88 0.23 8.82
CA VAL A 88 3.52 0.02 8.31
C VAL A 88 2.57 1.07 8.88
N HIS A 89 2.62 1.34 10.18
CA HIS A 89 1.81 2.39 10.80
C HIS A 89 2.06 3.76 10.16
N LYS A 90 3.33 4.08 9.87
CA LYS A 90 3.67 5.34 9.22
C LYS A 90 3.08 5.45 7.81
N ALA A 91 3.13 4.36 7.04
CA ALA A 91 2.53 4.32 5.71
C ALA A 91 1.01 4.51 5.76
N ILE A 92 0.32 3.89 6.73
CA ILE A 92 -1.14 4.07 6.97
C ILE A 92 -1.47 5.52 7.36
N GLU A 93 -0.64 6.15 8.20
CA GLU A 93 -0.81 7.55 8.58
C GLU A 93 -0.69 8.48 7.35
N ILE A 94 0.30 8.23 6.49
CA ILE A 94 0.51 8.97 5.23
C ILE A 94 -0.67 8.78 4.29
N GLU A 95 -1.15 7.55 4.10
CA GLU A 95 -2.35 7.25 3.29
C GLU A 95 -3.56 8.05 3.78
N SER A 96 -3.79 8.05 5.10
CA SER A 96 -4.88 8.80 5.72
C SER A 96 -4.75 10.31 5.50
N ASN A 97 -3.53 10.85 5.58
CA ASN A 97 -3.25 12.26 5.30
C ASN A 97 -3.50 12.62 3.83
N ILE A 98 -3.09 11.76 2.89
CA ILE A 98 -3.36 11.96 1.46
C ILE A 98 -4.87 11.96 1.19
N PHE A 99 -5.61 11.03 1.81
CA PHE A 99 -7.06 10.95 1.66
C PHE A 99 -7.75 12.22 2.19
N ARG A 100 -7.38 12.69 3.39
CA ARG A 100 -7.90 13.95 3.96
C ARG A 100 -7.63 15.14 3.03
N GLN A 101 -6.39 15.29 2.55
CA GLN A 101 -6.04 16.38 1.64
C GLN A 101 -6.89 16.36 0.37
N LYS A 102 -7.11 15.18 -0.23
CA LYS A 102 -7.96 15.03 -1.43
C LYS A 102 -9.42 15.44 -1.16
N ILE A 103 -9.93 15.26 0.05
CA ILE A 103 -11.27 15.73 0.43
C ILE A 103 -11.27 17.24 0.58
N ASP A 104 -10.30 17.79 1.31
CA ASP A 104 -10.21 19.24 1.57
C ASP A 104 -10.07 20.02 0.26
N ASP A 105 -9.26 19.53 -0.69
CA ASP A 105 -9.10 20.13 -2.01
C ASP A 105 -10.43 20.14 -2.78
N LYS A 106 -11.17 19.03 -2.79
CA LYS A 106 -12.49 18.95 -3.45
C LYS A 106 -13.52 19.90 -2.84
N LEU A 107 -13.50 20.06 -1.52
CA LEU A 107 -14.40 20.99 -0.83
C LEU A 107 -14.06 22.45 -1.20
N ARG A 108 -12.77 22.79 -1.27
CA ARG A 108 -12.34 24.12 -1.73
C ARG A 108 -12.79 24.40 -3.16
N ASP A 109 -12.58 23.47 -4.07
CA ASP A 109 -12.93 23.63 -5.48
C ASP A 109 -14.46 23.82 -5.64
N ALA A 110 -15.28 23.06 -4.90
CA ALA A 110 -16.73 23.24 -4.90
C ALA A 110 -17.17 24.62 -4.38
N HIS A 111 -16.51 25.14 -3.34
CA HIS A 111 -16.78 26.49 -2.84
C HIS A 111 -16.40 27.59 -3.85
N GLU A 112 -15.34 27.39 -4.64
CA GLU A 112 -14.94 28.34 -5.68
C GLU A 112 -15.93 28.35 -6.86
N GLU A 113 -16.41 27.18 -7.31
CA GLU A 113 -17.44 27.06 -8.35
C GLU A 113 -18.76 27.75 -7.95
N ASP A 114 -19.21 27.54 -6.71
CA ASP A 114 -20.41 28.19 -6.17
C ASP A 114 -20.28 29.73 -6.12
N ASN A 115 -19.07 30.23 -5.86
CA ASN A 115 -18.81 31.67 -5.76
C ASN A 115 -18.73 32.33 -7.15
N ILE A 116 -18.24 31.61 -8.17
CA ILE A 116 -18.24 32.05 -9.57
C ILE A 116 -19.68 32.12 -10.10
N ASN A 117 -20.51 31.11 -9.82
CA ASN A 117 -21.90 31.05 -10.29
C ASN A 117 -22.84 32.07 -9.61
N LYS A 118 -22.43 32.67 -8.48
CA LYS A 118 -23.19 33.72 -7.77
C LYS A 118 -22.82 35.15 -8.19
N LYS A 119 -21.83 35.35 -9.07
CA LYS A 119 -21.53 36.70 -9.59
C LYS A 119 -22.67 37.17 -10.50
N PRO A 120 -23.30 38.33 -10.23
CA PRO A 120 -24.36 38.85 -11.08
C PRO A 120 -23.77 39.17 -12.47
N THR A 121 -24.29 38.49 -13.50
CA THR A 121 -24.05 38.88 -14.89
C THR A 121 -24.53 40.32 -15.04
N THR A 122 -23.60 41.27 -15.13
CA THR A 122 -23.94 42.65 -15.44
C THR A 122 -24.40 42.67 -16.89
N ILE A 123 -25.71 42.61 -17.09
CA ILE A 123 -26.33 42.81 -18.41
C ILE A 123 -26.21 44.31 -18.70
N ASN A 124 -25.15 44.70 -19.40
CA ASN A 124 -25.04 46.04 -19.95
C ASN A 124 -26.03 46.19 -21.10
N ASN A 125 -27.24 46.67 -20.79
CA ASN A 125 -28.16 47.18 -21.79
C ASN A 125 -27.63 48.53 -22.27
N LEU A 126 -26.90 48.51 -23.40
CA LEU A 126 -26.56 49.71 -24.16
C LEU A 126 -27.84 50.22 -24.84
N SER A 127 -28.25 51.42 -24.44
CA SER A 127 -29.22 52.25 -25.16
C SER A 127 -28.56 52.95 -26.35
#